data_AF-A0AAW4NSE9-F1
#
_entry.id   AF-A0AAW4NSE9-F1
#
_cell.length_a   1.000
_cell.length_b   1.000
_cell.length_c   1.000
_cell.angle_alpha   90.00
_cell.angle_beta   90.00
_cell.angle_gamma   90.00
#
_symmetry.space_group_name_H-M   'P 1'
#
loop_
_entity.id
_entity.type
_entity.pdbx_description
1 polymer ?
#
loop_
_entity_poly.entity_id
_entity_poly.type
_entity_poly.pdbx_seq_one_letter_code
_entity_poly.pdbx_strand_id
1 'polypeptide(L)'
;MNNEIAPVLDMLEELKQECKVISKAQAELRTALVEQPINSKAEHTAAQEAVQIHLSQETQAKIKEHQLFVLEALSESNKKLDPKFEALHQLISKQQKPVEYKNYSLFASIQLAERILLLLVCGLVMVSCWFFGMGANKLQTASDYDLRYRYLRMQGKATSKDFAYLDSLFVTHRNPKVIQQVQRKVVDYEQALQRQTELLLEQKRIQQEQGELKKHLEK
;
A
#
# COMPACT_ATOMS: atom_id res chain seq x y z
N MET A 1 -10.48 19.40 3.05
CA MET A 1 -10.85 20.82 3.16
C MET A 1 -11.84 20.95 4.32
N ASN A 2 -11.38 20.69 5.55
CA ASN A 2 -12.23 20.58 6.76
C ASN A 2 -11.92 21.66 7.81
N ASN A 3 -11.14 22.69 7.45
CA ASN A 3 -10.60 23.65 8.41
C ASN A 3 -11.53 24.85 8.67
N GLU A 4 -12.66 24.95 7.97
CA GLU A 4 -13.57 26.10 8.08
C GLU A 4 -14.71 25.87 9.10
N ILE A 5 -14.97 24.62 9.50
CA ILE A 5 -16.08 24.28 10.40
C ILE A 5 -15.64 24.27 11.87
N ALA A 6 -14.39 23.89 12.14
CA ALA A 6 -13.80 23.95 13.49
C ALA A 6 -13.88 25.35 14.13
N PRO A 7 -13.52 26.46 13.45
CA PRO A 7 -13.67 27.80 14.04
C PRO A 7 -15.14 28.19 14.23
N VAL A 8 -16.06 27.70 13.40
CA VAL A 8 -17.50 27.97 13.55
C VAL A 8 -18.06 27.28 14.80
N LEU A 9 -17.60 26.06 15.09
CA LEU A 9 -17.99 25.34 16.30
C LEU A 9 -17.44 26.02 17.56
N ASP A 10 -16.18 26.46 17.50
CA ASP A 10 -15.50 27.17 18.59
C ASP A 10 -16.18 28.51 18.90
N MET A 11 -16.50 29.30 17.87
CA MET A 11 -17.28 30.54 18.01
C MET A 11 -18.69 30.28 18.57
N LEU A 12 -19.32 29.15 18.23
CA LEU A 12 -20.64 28.79 18.76
C LEU A 12 -20.57 28.44 20.26
N GLU A 13 -19.53 27.71 20.67
CA GLU A 13 -19.27 27.35 22.06
C GLU A 13 -18.94 28.60 22.90
N GLU A 14 -18.13 29.51 22.35
CA GLU A 14 -17.80 30.80 22.95
C GLU A 14 -19.06 31.65 23.18
N LEU A 15 -19.92 31.81 22.17
CA LEU A 15 -21.19 32.53 22.29
C LEU A 15 -22.14 31.90 23.32
N LYS A 16 -22.22 30.56 23.36
CA LYS A 16 -23.02 29.84 24.37
C LYS A 16 -22.51 30.14 25.78
N GLN A 17 -21.20 30.16 25.96
CA GLN A 17 -20.56 30.45 27.24
C GLN A 17 -20.78 31.90 27.67
N GLU A 18 -20.68 32.87 26.75
CA GLU A 18 -21.01 34.27 27.03
C GLU A 18 -22.47 34.45 27.45
N CYS A 19 -23.42 33.82 26.74
CA CYS A 19 -24.83 33.85 27.13
C CYS A 19 -25.08 33.28 28.54
N LYS A 20 -24.32 32.25 28.94
CA LYS A 20 -24.39 31.67 30.29
C LYS A 20 -23.84 32.61 31.36
N VAL A 21 -22.74 33.31 31.08
CA VAL A 21 -22.17 34.32 31.99
C VAL A 21 -23.13 35.49 32.16
N ILE A 22 -23.73 35.98 31.07
CA ILE A 22 -24.75 37.03 31.11
C ILE A 22 -25.95 36.60 31.98
N SER A 23 -26.42 35.36 31.83
CA SER A 23 -27.51 34.82 32.67
C SER A 23 -27.15 34.81 34.16
N LYS A 24 -25.90 34.52 34.51
CA LYS A 24 -25.44 34.47 35.89
C LYS A 24 -25.32 35.87 36.49
N ALA A 25 -24.68 36.80 35.79
CA ALA A 25 -24.58 38.21 36.19
C ALA A 25 -25.97 38.83 36.37
N GLN A 26 -26.91 38.47 35.50
CA GLN A 26 -28.30 38.86 35.61
C GLN A 26 -28.98 38.32 36.89
N ALA A 27 -28.73 37.06 37.27
CA ALA A 27 -29.26 36.50 38.51
C ALA A 27 -28.68 37.21 39.75
N GLU A 28 -27.39 37.54 39.72
CA GLU A 28 -26.72 38.31 40.78
C GLU A 28 -27.27 39.74 40.89
N LEU A 29 -27.54 40.42 39.77
CA LEU A 29 -28.18 41.73 39.75
C LEU A 29 -29.62 41.70 40.29
N ARG A 30 -30.39 40.62 40.03
CA ARG A 30 -31.70 40.44 40.67
C ARG A 30 -31.58 40.37 42.18
N THR A 31 -30.66 39.56 42.68
CA THR A 31 -30.43 39.43 44.13
C THR A 31 -30.03 40.77 44.73
N ALA A 32 -29.10 41.50 44.11
CA ALA A 32 -28.66 42.81 44.58
C ALA A 32 -29.78 43.88 44.55
N LEU A 33 -30.66 43.85 43.54
CA LEU A 33 -31.78 44.80 43.44
C LEU A 33 -32.88 44.52 44.47
N VAL A 34 -33.08 43.24 44.84
CA VAL A 34 -34.01 42.81 45.89
C VAL A 34 -33.48 43.11 47.29
N GLU A 35 -32.17 43.10 47.50
CA GLU A 35 -31.53 43.25 48.82
C GLU A 35 -31.16 44.72 49.18
N GLN A 36 -31.32 45.69 48.27
CA GLN A 36 -30.92 47.07 48.51
C GLN A 36 -31.85 47.81 49.52
N PRO A 37 -31.36 48.22 50.71
CA PRO A 37 -32.18 48.97 51.68
C PRO A 37 -32.29 50.45 51.28
N ILE A 38 -33.46 51.04 51.48
CA ILE A 38 -33.72 52.47 51.31
C ILE A 38 -32.96 53.22 52.40
N ASN A 39 -31.79 53.80 52.09
CA ASN A 39 -31.27 54.89 52.91
C ASN A 39 -30.37 55.84 52.12
N SER A 40 -30.86 57.06 51.91
CA SER A 40 -30.01 58.23 51.73
C SER A 40 -30.56 59.34 52.61
N LYS A 41 -29.96 59.49 53.79
CA LYS A 41 -30.14 60.61 54.72
C LYS A 41 -29.48 61.85 54.13
N ALA A 42 -30.27 62.89 53.86
CA ALA A 42 -29.82 64.28 53.78
C ALA A 42 -30.96 65.18 54.27
N GLU A 43 -30.68 66.06 55.23
CA GLU A 43 -31.60 67.01 55.84
C GLU A 43 -32.14 68.02 54.79
N HIS A 44 -33.43 68.38 54.82
CA HIS A 44 -33.95 69.77 54.97
C HIS A 44 -35.49 69.92 54.77
N THR A 45 -36.19 70.21 55.88
CA THR A 45 -37.45 71.00 56.07
C THR A 45 -38.83 70.45 55.62
N ALA A 46 -39.75 70.40 56.59
CA ALA A 46 -40.82 69.40 56.74
C ALA A 46 -42.26 69.74 56.25
N ALA A 47 -42.48 70.39 55.10
CA ALA A 47 -43.87 70.54 54.59
C ALA A 47 -44.06 70.39 53.07
N GLN A 48 -42.97 70.39 52.29
CA GLN A 48 -43.01 70.16 50.84
C GLN A 48 -42.43 68.79 50.45
N GLU A 49 -41.72 68.15 51.39
CA GLU A 49 -41.05 66.84 51.25
C GLU A 49 -42.00 65.65 51.16
N ALA A 50 -43.12 65.62 51.89
CA ALA A 50 -43.96 64.41 51.95
C ALA A 50 -44.58 64.05 50.58
N VAL A 51 -44.96 65.04 49.77
CA VAL A 51 -45.55 64.82 48.44
C VAL A 51 -44.46 64.54 47.40
N GLN A 52 -43.32 65.21 47.47
CA GLN A 52 -42.22 65.04 46.52
C GLN A 52 -41.44 63.73 46.75
N ILE A 53 -41.25 63.34 48.01
CA ILE A 53 -40.64 62.05 48.39
C ILE A 53 -41.58 60.90 48.01
N HIS A 54 -42.90 61.02 48.21
CA HIS A 54 -43.84 59.96 47.82
C HIS A 54 -43.93 59.80 46.30
N LEU A 55 -43.96 60.90 45.54
CA LEU A 55 -43.92 60.87 44.06
C LEU A 55 -42.58 60.31 43.54
N SER A 56 -41.47 60.66 44.20
CA SER A 56 -40.12 60.14 43.88
C SER A 56 -39.98 58.64 44.21
N GLN A 57 -40.53 58.19 45.34
CA GLN A 57 -40.56 56.78 45.73
C GLN A 57 -41.47 55.95 44.82
N GLU A 58 -42.64 56.48 44.43
CA GLU A 58 -43.57 55.79 43.52
C GLU A 58 -42.96 55.65 42.11
N THR A 59 -42.27 56.68 41.62
CA THR A 59 -41.55 56.60 40.34
C THR A 59 -40.35 55.66 40.42
N GLN A 60 -39.61 55.64 41.52
CA GLN A 60 -38.51 54.70 41.75
C GLN A 60 -39.02 53.24 41.85
N ALA A 61 -40.15 53.00 42.50
CA ALA A 61 -40.78 51.68 42.56
C ALA A 61 -41.20 51.20 41.16
N LYS A 62 -41.85 52.05 40.36
CA LYS A 62 -42.21 51.75 38.97
C LYS A 62 -40.98 51.46 38.10
N ILE A 63 -39.88 52.21 38.29
CA ILE A 63 -38.60 51.98 37.60
C ILE A 63 -38.02 50.60 37.99
N LYS A 64 -38.02 50.25 39.28
CA LYS A 64 -37.55 48.94 39.75
C LYS A 64 -38.39 47.79 39.20
N GLU A 65 -39.71 47.94 39.18
CA GLU A 65 -40.61 46.95 38.56
C GLU A 65 -40.35 46.79 37.07
N HIS A 66 -40.15 47.90 36.34
CA HIS A 66 -39.80 47.84 34.92
C HIS A 66 -38.45 47.16 34.70
N GLN A 67 -37.44 47.44 35.53
CA GLN A 67 -36.15 46.78 35.47
C GLN A 67 -36.26 45.28 35.74
N LEU A 68 -37.05 44.87 36.74
CA LEU A 68 -37.29 43.47 37.06
C LEU A 68 -38.02 42.74 35.90
N PHE A 69 -38.99 43.41 35.27
CA PHE A 69 -39.72 42.89 34.11
C PHE A 69 -38.82 42.71 32.88
N VAL A 70 -37.99 43.70 32.55
CA VAL A 70 -37.01 43.61 31.46
C VAL A 70 -36.05 42.45 31.72
N LEU A 71 -35.63 42.28 32.97
CA LEU A 71 -34.78 41.18 33.36
C LEU A 71 -35.50 39.83 33.21
N GLU A 72 -36.78 39.72 33.56
CA GLU A 72 -37.57 38.49 33.32
C GLU A 72 -37.66 38.14 31.85
N ALA A 73 -37.99 39.11 31.00
CA ALA A 73 -38.03 38.92 29.56
C ALA A 73 -36.68 38.44 28.97
N LEU A 74 -35.56 38.99 29.47
CA LEU A 74 -34.21 38.56 29.04
C LEU A 74 -33.87 37.14 29.52
N SER A 75 -34.28 36.75 30.73
CA SER A 75 -34.04 35.38 31.24
C SER A 75 -34.82 34.35 30.43
N GLU A 76 -36.08 34.64 30.15
CA GLU A 76 -36.96 33.76 29.38
C GLU A 76 -36.45 33.58 27.94
N SER A 77 -35.98 34.67 27.32
CA SER A 77 -35.35 34.61 25.99
C SER A 77 -34.12 33.70 25.98
N ASN A 78 -33.21 33.84 26.95
CA ASN A 78 -31.98 33.04 26.98
C ASN A 78 -32.26 31.52 27.12
N LYS A 79 -33.21 31.14 27.99
CA LYS A 79 -33.66 29.75 28.13
C LYS A 79 -34.20 29.15 26.83
N LYS A 80 -34.74 29.97 25.93
CA LYS A 80 -35.26 29.56 24.62
C LYS A 80 -34.15 29.44 23.56
N LEU A 81 -33.00 30.09 23.75
CA LEU A 81 -31.87 30.03 22.83
C LEU A 81 -31.02 28.76 23.05
N ASP A 82 -30.84 28.31 24.30
CA ASP A 82 -30.10 27.09 24.64
C ASP A 82 -30.42 25.86 23.76
N PRO A 83 -31.70 25.43 23.60
CA PRO A 83 -32.02 24.28 22.77
C PRO A 83 -31.78 24.51 21.27
N LYS A 84 -31.79 25.77 20.80
CA LYS A 84 -31.49 26.09 19.41
C LYS A 84 -30.00 25.97 19.12
N PHE A 85 -29.14 26.39 20.05
CA PHE A 85 -27.70 26.19 19.96
C PHE A 85 -27.33 24.71 19.93
N GLU A 86 -27.97 23.90 20.79
CA GLU A 86 -27.75 22.45 20.81
C GLU A 86 -28.18 21.77 19.49
N ALA A 87 -29.32 22.17 18.93
CA ALA A 87 -29.78 21.69 17.64
C ALA A 87 -28.83 22.07 16.49
N LEU A 88 -28.30 23.30 16.50
CA LEU A 88 -27.30 23.75 15.53
C LEU A 88 -25.98 22.98 15.68
N HIS A 89 -25.51 22.76 16.89
CA HIS A 89 -24.32 21.96 17.19
C HIS A 89 -24.48 20.51 16.70
N GLN A 90 -25.67 19.93 16.85
CA GLN A 90 -25.98 18.59 16.33
C GLN A 90 -25.99 18.53 14.79
N LEU A 91 -26.50 19.58 14.13
CA LEU A 91 -26.49 19.66 12.66
C LEU A 91 -25.07 19.84 12.12
N ILE A 92 -24.28 20.72 12.74
CA ILE A 92 -22.89 20.96 12.35
C ILE A 92 -22.06 19.69 12.56
N SER A 93 -22.17 19.03 13.72
CA SER A 93 -21.44 17.77 13.98
C SER A 93 -21.85 16.63 13.04
N LYS A 94 -23.11 16.58 12.61
CA LYS A 94 -23.58 15.60 11.61
C LYS A 94 -23.03 15.89 10.22
N GLN A 95 -22.92 17.16 9.84
CA GLN A 95 -22.28 17.60 8.58
C GLN A 95 -20.76 17.46 8.61
N GLN A 96 -20.15 17.54 9.80
CA GLN A 96 -18.70 17.44 10.02
C GLN A 96 -18.18 16.00 10.14
N LYS A 97 -19.06 14.98 10.20
CA LYS A 97 -18.63 13.57 10.05
C LYS A 97 -17.86 13.44 8.75
N PRO A 98 -16.66 12.83 8.78
CA PRO A 98 -15.64 13.10 7.80
C PRO A 98 -16.15 12.73 6.40
N VAL A 99 -15.95 13.64 5.45
CA VAL A 99 -15.85 13.35 4.02
C VAL A 99 -14.60 12.47 3.82
N GLU A 100 -14.63 11.26 4.37
CA GLU A 100 -13.66 10.18 4.18
C GLU A 100 -14.28 9.16 3.21
N TYR A 101 -14.61 9.62 2.01
CA TYR A 101 -14.98 8.70 0.94
C TYR A 101 -14.29 9.11 -0.36
N LYS A 102 -12.95 9.08 -0.34
CA LYS A 102 -12.14 9.13 -1.56
C LYS A 102 -10.73 8.57 -1.40
N ASN A 103 -10.17 8.64 -0.20
CA ASN A 103 -8.78 8.19 0.05
C ASN A 103 -8.66 6.68 0.31
N TYR A 104 -9.67 6.03 0.90
CA TYR A 104 -9.68 4.58 1.09
C TYR A 104 -9.71 3.83 -0.25
N SER A 105 -10.45 4.33 -1.24
CA SER A 105 -10.49 3.74 -2.58
C SER A 105 -9.18 3.92 -3.35
N LEU A 106 -8.50 5.06 -3.22
CA LEU A 106 -7.21 5.28 -3.88
C LEU A 106 -6.11 4.42 -3.24
N PHE A 107 -6.03 4.38 -1.91
CA PHE A 107 -5.08 3.52 -1.22
C PHE A 107 -5.36 2.03 -1.49
N ALA A 108 -6.63 1.60 -1.47
CA ALA A 108 -7.02 0.24 -1.84
C ALA A 108 -6.68 -0.08 -3.30
N SER A 109 -6.86 0.86 -4.24
CA SER A 109 -6.50 0.67 -5.65
C SER A 109 -4.99 0.57 -5.87
N ILE A 110 -4.19 1.35 -5.13
CA ILE A 110 -2.72 1.29 -5.16
C ILE A 110 -2.24 -0.05 -4.60
N GLN A 111 -2.81 -0.49 -3.48
CA GLN A 111 -2.46 -1.76 -2.87
C GLN A 111 -2.91 -2.97 -3.71
N LEU A 112 -4.06 -2.86 -4.39
CA LEU A 112 -4.50 -3.87 -5.37
C LEU A 112 -3.57 -3.91 -6.58
N ALA A 113 -3.17 -2.75 -7.12
CA ALA A 113 -2.24 -2.66 -8.24
C ALA A 113 -0.85 -3.22 -7.89
N GLU A 114 -0.36 -2.98 -6.67
CA GLU A 114 0.88 -3.58 -6.16
C GLU A 114 0.78 -5.11 -6.10
N ARG A 115 -0.32 -5.66 -5.57
CA ARG A 115 -0.55 -7.12 -5.53
C ARG A 115 -0.64 -7.72 -6.93
N ILE A 116 -1.30 -7.04 -7.86
CA ILE A 116 -1.39 -7.47 -9.27
C ILE A 116 0.00 -7.44 -9.94
N LEU A 117 0.79 -6.39 -9.71
CA LEU A 117 2.15 -6.28 -10.23
C LEU A 117 3.06 -7.37 -9.67
N LEU A 118 2.99 -7.64 -8.36
CA LEU A 118 3.72 -8.74 -7.73
C LEU A 118 3.33 -10.10 -8.30
N LEU A 119 2.02 -10.36 -8.49
CA LEU A 119 1.55 -11.59 -9.13
C LEU A 119 2.02 -11.71 -10.59
N LEU A 120 2.05 -10.60 -11.34
CA LEU A 120 2.56 -10.57 -12.70
C LEU A 120 4.05 -10.90 -12.74
N VAL A 121 4.86 -10.26 -11.88
CA VAL A 121 6.30 -10.50 -11.79
C VAL A 121 6.57 -11.95 -11.35
N CYS A 122 5.88 -12.44 -10.31
CA CYS A 122 5.98 -13.84 -9.91
C CYS A 122 5.58 -14.79 -11.04
N GLY A 123 4.50 -14.49 -11.77
CA GLY A 123 4.07 -15.26 -12.94
C GLY A 123 5.13 -15.31 -14.04
N LEU A 124 5.73 -14.17 -14.37
CA LEU A 124 6.83 -14.08 -15.36
C LEU A 124 8.06 -14.88 -14.92
N VAL A 125 8.40 -14.87 -13.63
CA VAL A 125 9.50 -15.69 -13.09
C VAL A 125 9.18 -17.19 -13.21
N MET A 126 7.96 -17.61 -12.90
CA MET A 126 7.56 -19.01 -13.06
C MET A 126 7.56 -19.45 -14.53
N VAL A 127 7.04 -18.61 -15.43
CA VAL A 127 7.04 -18.89 -16.87
C VAL A 127 8.45 -18.94 -17.43
N SER A 128 9.33 -18.02 -17.03
CA SER A 128 10.73 -18.04 -17.48
C SER A 128 11.50 -19.25 -16.92
N CYS A 129 11.26 -19.64 -15.67
CA CYS A 129 11.81 -20.86 -15.09
C CYS A 129 11.31 -22.11 -15.84
N TRP A 130 10.02 -22.18 -16.17
CA TRP A 130 9.45 -23.31 -16.92
C TRP A 130 9.97 -23.38 -18.34
N PHE A 131 10.08 -22.24 -19.01
CA PHE A 131 10.66 -22.15 -20.35
C PHE A 131 12.13 -22.62 -20.33
N PHE A 132 12.91 -22.16 -19.36
CA PHE A 132 14.31 -22.57 -19.23
C PHE A 132 14.45 -24.05 -18.86
N GLY A 133 13.63 -24.57 -17.94
CA GLY A 133 13.62 -25.99 -17.58
C GLY A 133 13.24 -26.88 -18.77
N MET A 134 12.19 -26.53 -19.50
CA MET A 134 11.78 -27.26 -20.70
C MET A 134 12.84 -27.16 -21.80
N GLY A 135 13.45 -25.98 -22.00
CA GLY A 135 14.54 -25.76 -22.95
C GLY A 135 15.81 -26.55 -22.63
N ALA A 136 16.23 -26.55 -21.36
CA ALA A 136 17.36 -27.33 -20.87
C ALA A 136 17.13 -28.84 -21.08
N ASN A 137 15.91 -29.32 -20.81
CA ASN A 137 15.54 -30.71 -21.08
C ASN A 137 15.65 -31.04 -22.58
N LYS A 138 15.20 -30.15 -23.48
CA LYS A 138 15.28 -30.35 -24.94
C LYS A 138 16.72 -30.35 -25.45
N LEU A 139 17.55 -29.41 -25.00
CA LEU A 139 18.98 -29.33 -25.35
C LEU A 139 19.74 -30.57 -24.87
N GLN A 140 19.44 -31.00 -23.66
CA GLN A 140 20.04 -32.20 -23.09
C GLN A 140 19.60 -33.46 -23.85
N THR A 141 18.33 -33.54 -24.25
CA THR A 141 17.82 -34.63 -25.09
C THR A 141 18.53 -34.66 -26.46
N ALA A 142 18.78 -33.50 -27.08
CA ALA A 142 19.48 -33.42 -28.37
C ALA A 142 20.94 -33.92 -28.27
N SER A 143 21.66 -33.49 -27.23
CA SER A 143 23.02 -33.98 -26.94
C SER A 143 23.04 -35.49 -26.66
N ASP A 144 22.04 -35.98 -25.93
CA ASP A 144 21.90 -37.40 -25.63
C ASP A 144 21.68 -38.23 -26.91
N TYR A 145 20.89 -37.75 -27.88
CA TYR A 145 20.72 -38.44 -29.17
C TYR A 145 22.00 -38.51 -29.99
N ASP A 146 22.76 -37.42 -30.05
CA ASP A 146 24.04 -37.39 -30.77
C ASP A 146 25.06 -38.34 -30.13
N LEU A 147 25.17 -38.36 -28.80
CA LEU A 147 26.04 -39.29 -28.09
C LEU A 147 25.64 -40.75 -28.33
N ARG A 148 24.34 -41.07 -28.33
CA ARG A 148 23.85 -42.41 -28.64
C ARG A 148 24.22 -42.82 -30.07
N TYR A 149 24.07 -41.92 -31.04
CA TYR A 149 24.42 -42.18 -32.43
C TYR A 149 25.91 -42.46 -32.61
N ARG A 150 26.79 -41.62 -32.04
CA ARG A 150 28.24 -41.84 -32.10
C ARG A 150 28.69 -43.13 -31.42
N TYR A 151 28.07 -43.47 -30.30
CA TYR A 151 28.33 -44.73 -29.61
C TYR A 151 27.92 -45.95 -30.44
N LEU A 152 26.74 -45.91 -31.07
CA LEU A 152 26.28 -46.98 -31.98
C LEU A 152 27.22 -47.11 -33.19
N ARG A 153 27.70 -45.98 -33.72
CA ARG A 153 28.69 -45.96 -34.80
C ARG A 153 30.01 -46.61 -34.38
N MET A 154 30.48 -46.34 -33.16
CA MET A 154 31.67 -46.99 -32.58
C MET A 154 31.49 -48.50 -32.44
N GLN A 155 30.31 -48.99 -32.03
CA GLN A 155 30.07 -50.42 -31.88
C GLN A 155 30.11 -51.20 -33.21
N GLY A 156 29.78 -50.57 -34.34
CA GLY A 156 29.88 -51.15 -35.69
C GLY A 156 28.92 -52.31 -36.02
N LYS A 157 28.42 -53.03 -35.02
CA LYS A 157 27.42 -54.12 -35.12
C LYS A 157 26.39 -54.01 -33.99
N ALA A 158 25.69 -52.90 -33.93
CA ALA A 158 24.66 -52.69 -32.91
C ALA A 158 23.54 -53.74 -33.06
N THR A 159 23.33 -54.56 -32.04
CA THR A 159 22.21 -55.49 -31.97
C THR A 159 21.00 -54.78 -31.37
N SER A 160 19.78 -55.25 -31.65
CA SER A 160 18.55 -54.72 -31.01
C SER A 160 18.63 -54.68 -29.48
N LYS A 161 19.36 -55.63 -28.87
CA LYS A 161 19.63 -55.66 -27.43
C LYS A 161 20.53 -54.51 -26.97
N ASP A 162 21.55 -54.14 -27.75
CA ASP A 162 22.44 -53.02 -27.43
C ASP A 162 21.68 -51.69 -27.51
N PHE A 163 20.78 -51.56 -28.48
CA PHE A 163 19.89 -50.41 -28.59
C PHE A 163 18.96 -50.29 -27.37
N ALA A 164 18.31 -51.39 -26.98
CA ALA A 164 17.44 -51.42 -25.80
C ALA A 164 18.21 -51.11 -24.50
N TYR A 165 19.43 -51.62 -24.36
CA TYR A 165 20.30 -51.31 -23.23
C TYR A 165 20.68 -49.82 -23.20
N LEU A 166 21.11 -49.27 -24.34
CA LEU A 166 21.46 -47.86 -24.45
C LEU A 166 20.24 -46.95 -24.19
N ASP A 167 19.06 -47.30 -24.72
CA ASP A 167 17.85 -46.53 -24.47
C ASP A 167 17.46 -46.55 -22.98
N SER A 168 17.57 -47.71 -22.33
CA SER A 168 17.32 -47.83 -20.89
C SER A 168 18.26 -46.97 -20.03
N LEU A 169 19.52 -46.79 -20.44
CA LEU A 169 20.52 -45.99 -19.71
C LEU A 169 20.27 -44.48 -19.78
N PHE A 170 19.68 -44.01 -20.87
CA PHE A 170 19.44 -42.58 -21.07
C PHE A 170 17.99 -42.17 -20.76
N VAL A 171 17.02 -43.09 -20.90
CA VAL A 171 15.58 -42.82 -20.68
C VAL A 171 15.11 -43.31 -19.31
N THR A 172 15.31 -44.59 -18.98
CA THR A 172 14.69 -45.21 -17.80
C THR A 172 15.54 -45.09 -16.54
N HIS A 173 16.87 -45.28 -16.64
CA HIS A 173 17.81 -45.29 -15.52
C HIS A 173 18.97 -44.33 -15.78
N ARG A 174 18.64 -43.03 -15.86
CA ARG A 174 19.61 -41.98 -16.17
C ARG A 174 20.70 -41.85 -15.10
N ASN A 175 21.84 -42.48 -15.35
CA ASN A 175 23.00 -42.41 -14.45
C ASN A 175 24.12 -41.56 -15.09
N PRO A 176 24.44 -40.38 -14.52
CA PRO A 176 25.44 -39.49 -15.10
C PRO A 176 26.84 -40.13 -15.18
N LYS A 177 27.16 -41.06 -14.28
CA LYS A 177 28.45 -41.79 -14.31
C LYS A 177 28.56 -42.67 -15.54
N VAL A 178 27.47 -43.34 -15.92
CA VAL A 178 27.44 -44.24 -17.10
C VAL A 178 27.49 -43.43 -18.39
N ILE A 179 26.75 -42.32 -18.45
CA ILE A 179 26.79 -41.42 -19.61
C ILE A 179 28.22 -40.87 -19.83
N GLN A 180 28.91 -40.47 -18.75
CA GLN A 180 30.31 -40.05 -18.83
C GLN A 180 31.25 -41.17 -19.32
N GLN A 181 31.02 -42.42 -18.89
CA GLN A 181 31.80 -43.56 -19.37
C GLN A 181 31.57 -43.81 -20.86
N VAL A 182 30.33 -43.72 -21.34
CA VAL A 182 29.97 -43.83 -22.76
C VAL A 182 30.67 -42.72 -23.55
N GLN A 183 30.60 -41.48 -23.07
CA GLN A 183 31.26 -40.33 -23.70
C GLN A 183 32.78 -40.51 -23.80
N ARG A 184 33.45 -40.96 -22.73
CA ARG A 184 34.90 -41.23 -22.78
C ARG A 184 35.24 -42.29 -23.83
N LYS A 185 34.50 -43.41 -23.86
CA LYS A 185 34.72 -44.46 -24.85
C LYS A 185 34.59 -43.96 -26.30
N VAL A 186 33.60 -43.11 -26.56
CA VAL A 186 33.41 -42.50 -27.89
C VAL A 186 34.58 -41.58 -28.23
N VAL A 187 35.01 -40.71 -27.31
CA VAL A 187 36.14 -39.81 -27.52
C VAL A 187 37.44 -40.57 -27.77
N ASP A 188 37.72 -41.60 -26.97
CA ASP A 188 38.91 -42.43 -27.12
C ASP A 188 38.95 -43.14 -28.48
N TYR A 189 37.78 -43.62 -28.94
CA TYR A 189 37.64 -44.25 -30.25
C TYR A 189 37.83 -43.25 -31.41
N GLU A 190 37.18 -42.09 -31.34
CA GLU A 190 37.33 -41.04 -32.35
C GLU A 190 38.80 -40.57 -32.46
N GLN A 191 39.48 -40.43 -31.31
CA GLN A 191 40.89 -40.07 -31.29
C GLN A 191 41.79 -41.18 -31.83
N ALA A 192 41.50 -42.45 -31.53
CA ALA A 192 42.24 -43.58 -32.10
C ALA A 192 42.05 -43.67 -33.62
N LEU A 193 40.83 -43.43 -34.11
CA LEU A 193 40.52 -43.39 -35.53
C LEU A 193 41.27 -42.24 -36.22
N GLN A 194 41.32 -41.07 -35.60
CA GLN A 194 42.07 -39.92 -36.13
C GLN A 194 43.56 -40.24 -36.27
N ARG A 195 44.19 -40.78 -35.22
CA ARG A 195 45.61 -41.19 -35.28
C ARG A 195 45.85 -42.22 -36.38
N GLN A 196 44.93 -43.18 -36.55
CA GLN A 196 45.04 -44.17 -37.61
C GLN A 196 44.95 -43.54 -39.00
N THR A 197 44.05 -42.56 -39.20
CA THR A 197 43.94 -41.83 -40.47
C THR A 197 45.18 -40.97 -40.76
N GLU A 198 45.77 -40.35 -39.74
CA GLU A 198 47.00 -39.57 -39.87
C GLU A 198 48.17 -40.47 -40.30
N LEU A 199 48.35 -41.62 -39.62
CA LEU A 199 49.37 -42.61 -39.98
C LEU A 199 49.20 -43.15 -41.40
N LEU A 200 47.95 -43.42 -41.82
CA LEU A 200 47.67 -43.87 -43.19
C LEU A 200 47.98 -42.79 -44.22
N LEU A 201 47.76 -41.51 -43.89
CA LEU A 201 48.05 -40.39 -44.77
C LEU A 201 49.56 -40.19 -44.93
N GLU A 202 50.32 -40.27 -43.83
CA GLU A 202 51.78 -40.26 -43.85
C GLU A 202 52.34 -41.44 -44.67
N GLN A 203 51.82 -42.65 -44.47
CA GLN A 203 52.24 -43.82 -45.23
C GLN A 203 52.00 -43.63 -46.74
N LYS A 204 50.86 -43.04 -47.13
CA LYS A 204 50.58 -42.72 -48.54
C LYS A 204 51.54 -41.67 -49.09
N ARG A 205 51.89 -40.64 -48.32
CA ARG A 205 52.88 -39.63 -48.73
C ARG A 205 54.25 -40.27 -48.97
N ILE A 206 54.73 -41.09 -48.04
CA ILE A 206 56.01 -41.80 -48.17
C ILE A 206 56.00 -42.72 -49.39
N GLN A 207 54.91 -43.46 -49.62
CA GLN A 207 54.79 -44.32 -50.81
C GLN A 207 54.80 -43.52 -52.12
N GLN A 208 54.16 -42.35 -52.14
CA GLN A 208 54.19 -41.47 -53.30
C GLN A 208 55.61 -40.94 -53.57
N GLU A 209 56.29 -40.44 -52.54
CA GLU A 209 57.68 -39.96 -52.65
C GLU A 209 58.63 -41.07 -53.11
N GLN A 210 58.50 -42.30 -52.59
CA GLN A 210 59.29 -43.44 -53.05
C GLN A 210 58.99 -43.80 -54.51
N GLY A 211 57.73 -43.70 -54.94
CA GLY A 211 57.34 -43.91 -56.34
C GLY A 211 57.91 -42.86 -57.28
N GLU A 212 57.95 -41.59 -56.85
CA GLU A 212 58.57 -40.49 -57.58
C GLU A 212 60.09 -40.66 -57.66
N LEU A 213 60.76 -40.97 -56.53
CA LEU A 213 62.20 -41.22 -56.49
C LEU A 213 62.63 -42.36 -57.43
N LYS A 214 61.89 -43.47 -57.47
CA LYS A 214 62.19 -44.59 -58.38
C LYS A 214 62.11 -44.18 -59.85
N LYS A 215 61.11 -43.38 -60.23
CA LYS A 215 60.98 -42.86 -61.61
C LYS A 215 62.14 -41.94 -62.00
N HIS A 216 62.68 -41.18 -61.05
CA HIS A 216 63.84 -40.33 -61.28
C HIS A 216 65.16 -41.11 -61.41
N LEU A 217 65.24 -42.30 -60.81
CA LEU A 217 66.46 -43.12 -60.77
C LEU A 217 66.57 -44.11 -61.95
N GLU A 218 65.45 -44.43 -62.61
CA GLU A 218 65.39 -45.25 -63.83
C GLU A 218 65.57 -44.44 -65.14
N LYS A 219 65.88 -43.15 -65.05
CA LYS A 219 66.01 -42.22 -66.18
C LYS A 219 67.44 -41.71 -66.32
#